data_AF-A0A1F4PET3-F1
#
_entry.id   AF-A0A1F4PET3-F1
#
_cell.length_a   1.000
_cell.length_b   1.000
_cell.length_c   1.000
_cell.angle_alpha   90.00
_cell.angle_beta   90.00
_cell.angle_gamma   90.00
#
_symmetry.space_group_name_H-M   'P 1'
#
loop_
_entity.id
_entity.type
_entity.pdbx_description
1 polymer ?
#
loop_
_entity_poly.entity_id
_entity_poly.type
_entity_poly.pdbx_seq_one_letter_code
_entity_poly.pdbx_strand_id
1 'polypeptide(L)'
;MKLSLGPIQYYWPRGEVLAFYETVAQSPVDIVYLGEAVCSRRHEVRLSDWLDIAAVLREAGKEVVLSTQVLIESGADVTVLHKICANGTYLVEANDIGAVHCLEGKVPFVAGPHLNIYNLPTLQWMAALGLHRWVMPLEMGRDELALLLAGCPAGLPTEVFAYGRMPLAFSARCFTARHCNLPKDDCQFKCIEHPDGLLMRTRESEEFLVLNGIQTQSARVHNLLPELPALRAMGVDVVRISPQSEHTLRIIDLFQDVMQGRTDAALANTELLGLMVEKPCNGYWYGKPGLEQVTELDECGVL
;
A
#
# COMPACT_ATOMS: atom_id res chain seq x y z
N MET A 1 -4.01 -17.80 1.09
CA MET A 1 -3.35 -16.50 0.92
C MET A 1 -3.64 -15.97 -0.47
N LYS A 2 -4.16 -14.74 -0.58
CA LYS A 2 -4.45 -14.00 -1.81
C LYS A 2 -3.36 -12.94 -2.07
N LEU A 3 -3.28 -12.48 -3.31
CA LEU A 3 -2.42 -11.38 -3.72
C LEU A 3 -3.25 -10.12 -3.97
N SER A 4 -2.86 -9.00 -3.37
CA SER A 4 -3.48 -7.70 -3.63
C SER A 4 -2.51 -6.69 -4.25
N LEU A 5 -3.04 -5.78 -5.05
CA LEU A 5 -2.34 -4.63 -5.60
C LEU A 5 -2.88 -3.36 -4.94
N GLY A 6 -2.05 -2.67 -4.18
CA GLY A 6 -2.36 -1.38 -3.57
C GLY A 6 -2.65 -0.29 -4.60
N PRO A 7 -3.22 0.86 -4.19
CA PRO A 7 -3.45 1.95 -5.12
C PRO A 7 -2.11 2.54 -5.58
N ILE A 8 -2.08 3.04 -6.82
CA ILE A 8 -0.94 3.82 -7.31
C ILE A 8 -0.75 5.02 -6.37
N GLN A 9 0.38 5.07 -5.68
CA GLN A 9 0.70 6.16 -4.75
C GLN A 9 1.16 7.42 -5.49
N TYR A 10 1.69 7.28 -6.70
CA TYR A 10 2.36 8.34 -7.45
C TYR A 10 1.40 9.07 -8.41
N TYR A 11 1.84 10.21 -8.93
CA TYR A 11 1.06 10.95 -9.92
C TYR A 11 1.49 10.56 -11.33
N TRP A 12 0.81 9.59 -11.93
CA TRP A 12 1.08 9.17 -13.31
C TRP A 12 0.16 9.88 -14.31
N PRO A 13 0.62 10.10 -15.56
CA PRO A 13 -0.25 10.56 -16.64
C PRO A 13 -1.45 9.63 -16.83
N ARG A 14 -2.61 10.19 -17.16
CA ARG A 14 -3.85 9.41 -17.31
C ARG A 14 -3.70 8.19 -18.21
N GLY A 15 -3.06 8.36 -19.37
CA GLY A 15 -2.88 7.29 -20.36
C GLY A 15 -2.11 6.10 -19.79
N GLU A 16 -1.07 6.36 -18.99
CA GLU A 16 -0.28 5.32 -18.33
C GLU A 16 -1.10 4.59 -17.26
N VAL A 17 -1.92 5.33 -16.48
CA VAL A 17 -2.82 4.70 -15.50
C VAL A 17 -3.81 3.75 -16.16
N LEU A 18 -4.45 4.18 -17.25
CA LEU A 18 -5.42 3.35 -17.97
C LEU A 18 -4.75 2.10 -18.55
N ALA A 19 -3.63 2.26 -19.26
CA ALA A 19 -2.87 1.15 -19.82
C ALA A 19 -2.39 0.18 -18.73
N PHE A 20 -1.94 0.70 -17.59
CA PHE A 20 -1.54 -0.12 -16.46
C PHE A 20 -2.70 -1.01 -15.97
N TYR A 21 -3.88 -0.43 -15.70
CA TYR A 21 -5.01 -1.24 -15.19
C TYR A 21 -5.62 -2.18 -16.24
N GLU A 22 -5.51 -1.88 -17.54
CA GLU A 22 -5.83 -2.84 -18.61
C GLU A 22 -4.95 -4.10 -18.50
N THR A 23 -3.66 -3.95 -18.21
CA THR A 23 -2.77 -5.10 -17.98
C THR A 23 -3.04 -5.80 -16.64
N VAL A 24 -3.33 -5.04 -15.57
CA VAL A 24 -3.68 -5.60 -14.25
C VAL A 24 -4.94 -6.46 -14.31
N ALA A 25 -5.92 -6.11 -15.17
CA ALA A 25 -7.12 -6.92 -15.38
C ALA A 25 -6.79 -8.37 -15.78
N GLN A 26 -5.70 -8.57 -16.53
CA GLN A 26 -5.24 -9.89 -16.99
C GLN A 26 -4.22 -10.55 -16.06
N SER A 27 -3.72 -9.82 -15.06
CA SER A 27 -2.73 -10.31 -14.09
C SER A 27 -3.34 -11.35 -13.13
N PRO A 28 -2.52 -12.10 -12.36
CA PRO A 28 -3.03 -13.05 -11.38
C PRO A 28 -3.50 -12.43 -10.05
N VAL A 29 -3.46 -11.09 -9.88
CA VAL A 29 -3.90 -10.42 -8.64
C VAL A 29 -5.37 -10.71 -8.35
N ASP A 30 -5.71 -10.95 -7.09
CA ASP A 30 -7.07 -11.21 -6.63
C ASP A 30 -7.82 -9.91 -6.29
N ILE A 31 -7.14 -8.97 -5.63
CA ILE A 31 -7.72 -7.75 -5.06
C ILE A 31 -7.00 -6.52 -5.61
N VAL A 32 -7.74 -5.51 -6.08
CA VAL A 32 -7.16 -4.26 -6.59
C VAL A 32 -7.73 -3.07 -5.82
N TYR A 33 -6.84 -2.31 -5.20
CA TYR A 33 -7.15 -1.05 -4.55
C TYR A 33 -7.01 0.10 -5.54
N LEU A 34 -8.03 0.96 -5.64
CA LEU A 34 -8.10 2.06 -6.60
C LEU A 34 -8.32 3.39 -5.89
N GLY A 35 -8.02 4.49 -6.60
CA GLY A 35 -8.29 5.85 -6.14
C GLY A 35 -7.04 6.63 -5.77
N GLU A 36 -7.22 7.94 -5.63
CA GLU A 36 -6.18 8.86 -5.20
C GLU A 36 -6.15 8.92 -3.66
N ALA A 37 -5.23 8.18 -3.04
CA ALA A 37 -5.09 8.10 -1.59
C ALA A 37 -4.16 9.17 -0.97
N VAL A 38 -3.39 9.91 -1.79
CA VAL A 38 -2.33 10.80 -1.33
C VAL A 38 -2.73 12.27 -1.38
N CYS A 39 -3.15 12.80 -2.52
CA CYS A 39 -3.36 14.24 -2.70
C CYS A 39 -4.50 14.57 -3.66
N SER A 40 -5.56 15.23 -3.15
CA SER A 40 -6.74 15.62 -3.92
C SER A 40 -6.51 16.60 -5.07
N ARG A 41 -5.34 17.25 -5.13
CA ARG A 41 -4.98 18.15 -6.23
C ARG A 41 -4.61 17.40 -7.52
N ARG A 42 -4.23 16.13 -7.43
CA ARG A 42 -3.92 15.28 -8.59
C ARG A 42 -5.20 15.00 -9.36
N HIS A 43 -5.21 15.34 -10.65
CA HIS A 43 -6.46 15.48 -11.41
C HIS A 43 -6.48 14.75 -12.75
N GLU A 44 -5.40 14.07 -13.14
CA GLU A 44 -5.33 13.21 -14.34
C GLU A 44 -6.44 12.14 -14.35
N VAL A 45 -6.73 11.56 -13.18
CA VAL A 45 -7.72 10.50 -12.99
C VAL A 45 -8.68 10.93 -11.88
N ARG A 46 -9.94 11.17 -12.24
CA ARG A 46 -11.00 11.60 -11.34
C ARG A 46 -11.80 10.40 -10.84
N LEU A 47 -12.64 10.63 -9.83
CA LEU A 47 -13.47 9.57 -9.24
C LEU A 47 -14.31 8.79 -10.28
N SER A 48 -14.88 9.46 -11.29
CA SER A 48 -15.61 8.78 -12.37
C SER A 48 -14.72 7.79 -13.13
N ASP A 49 -13.48 8.19 -13.43
CA ASP A 49 -12.53 7.35 -14.15
C ASP A 49 -12.12 6.15 -13.30
N TRP A 50 -11.92 6.36 -11.99
CA TRP A 50 -11.67 5.26 -11.05
C TRP A 50 -12.84 4.27 -11.01
N LEU A 51 -14.09 4.73 -11.10
CA LEU A 51 -15.27 3.86 -11.15
C LEU A 51 -15.37 3.09 -12.47
N ASP A 52 -14.96 3.70 -13.58
CA ASP A 52 -14.88 3.02 -14.89
C ASP A 52 -13.81 1.92 -14.86
N ILE A 53 -12.62 2.22 -14.33
CA ILE A 53 -11.54 1.23 -14.11
C ILE A 53 -12.03 0.10 -13.17
N ALA A 54 -12.75 0.45 -12.10
CA ALA A 54 -13.33 -0.51 -11.17
C ALA A 54 -14.30 -1.47 -11.86
N ALA A 55 -15.12 -0.97 -12.79
CA ALA A 55 -16.06 -1.79 -13.54
C ALA A 55 -15.33 -2.82 -14.41
N VAL A 56 -14.30 -2.38 -15.16
CA VAL A 56 -13.47 -3.25 -16.01
C VAL A 56 -12.76 -4.33 -15.17
N LEU A 57 -12.15 -3.96 -14.05
CA LEU A 57 -11.47 -4.92 -13.18
C LEU A 57 -12.44 -5.92 -12.55
N ARG A 58 -13.63 -5.47 -12.14
CA ARG A 58 -14.67 -6.38 -11.62
C ARG A 58 -15.14 -7.35 -12.69
N GLU A 59 -15.33 -6.90 -13.94
CA GLU A 59 -15.66 -7.78 -15.08
C GLU A 59 -14.56 -8.81 -15.36
N ALA A 60 -13.29 -8.44 -15.13
CA ALA A 60 -12.15 -9.35 -15.17
C ALA A 60 -12.02 -10.26 -13.94
N GLY A 61 -12.98 -10.23 -13.02
CA GLY A 61 -13.05 -11.11 -11.84
C GLY A 61 -12.24 -10.64 -10.63
N LYS A 62 -11.81 -9.36 -10.60
CA LYS A 62 -11.06 -8.80 -9.45
C LYS A 62 -12.01 -8.33 -8.34
N GLU A 63 -11.61 -8.52 -7.09
CA GLU A 63 -12.20 -7.80 -5.96
C GLU A 63 -11.69 -6.36 -5.98
N VAL A 64 -12.58 -5.39 -6.20
CA VAL A 64 -12.19 -3.98 -6.27
C VAL A 64 -12.50 -3.26 -4.96
N VAL A 65 -11.52 -2.51 -4.47
CA VAL A 65 -11.61 -1.70 -3.25
C VAL A 65 -11.28 -0.24 -3.57
N LEU A 66 -12.14 0.70 -3.19
CA LEU A 66 -11.89 2.14 -3.35
C LEU A 66 -11.19 2.69 -2.11
N SER A 67 -10.01 3.26 -2.28
CA SER A 67 -9.19 3.80 -1.20
C SER A 67 -9.53 5.26 -0.95
N THR A 68 -9.80 5.61 0.31
CA THR A 68 -9.98 7.00 0.71
C THR A 68 -8.63 7.68 0.93
N GLN A 69 -8.61 9.01 0.87
CA GLN A 69 -7.42 9.78 1.20
C GLN A 69 -7.03 9.62 2.67
N VAL A 70 -5.73 9.62 2.93
CA VAL A 70 -5.19 9.55 4.29
C VAL A 70 -5.34 10.88 5.02
N LEU A 71 -5.12 12.00 4.32
CA LEU A 71 -5.18 13.34 4.89
C LEU A 71 -6.28 14.16 4.22
N ILE A 72 -7.32 14.48 4.98
CA ILE A 72 -8.44 15.32 4.57
C ILE A 72 -8.17 16.76 5.02
N GLU A 73 -8.00 17.70 4.07
CA GLU A 73 -7.56 19.07 4.37
C GLU A 73 -8.63 20.13 4.05
N SER A 74 -9.65 19.77 3.28
CA SER A 74 -10.65 20.71 2.78
C SER A 74 -12.06 20.11 2.71
N GLY A 75 -13.06 20.97 2.61
CA GLY A 75 -14.45 20.53 2.37
C GLY A 75 -14.65 19.82 1.02
N ALA A 76 -13.79 20.09 0.04
CA ALA A 76 -13.78 19.35 -1.22
C ALA A 76 -13.34 17.89 -1.00
N ASP A 77 -12.31 17.68 -0.18
CA ASP A 77 -11.83 16.34 0.19
C ASP A 77 -12.93 15.56 0.94
N VAL A 78 -13.60 16.19 1.90
CA VAL A 78 -14.77 15.61 2.60
C VAL A 78 -15.89 15.23 1.62
N THR A 79 -16.15 16.08 0.63
CA THR A 79 -17.18 15.80 -0.39
C THR A 79 -16.82 14.57 -1.22
N VAL A 80 -15.54 14.41 -1.59
CA VAL A 80 -15.06 13.23 -2.32
C VAL A 80 -15.12 11.99 -1.43
N LEU A 81 -14.70 12.10 -0.17
CA LEU A 81 -14.80 11.03 0.82
C LEU A 81 -16.23 10.50 0.94
N HIS A 82 -17.22 11.39 1.13
CA HIS A 82 -18.63 11.00 1.21
C HIS A 82 -19.11 10.28 -0.06
N LYS A 83 -18.68 10.74 -1.25
CA LYS A 83 -19.03 10.09 -2.52
C LYS A 83 -18.44 8.68 -2.61
N ILE A 84 -17.17 8.50 -2.20
CA ILE A 84 -16.53 7.17 -2.16
C ILE A 84 -17.26 6.27 -1.17
N CYS A 85 -17.54 6.73 0.06
CA CYS A 85 -18.23 5.91 1.06
C CYS A 85 -19.69 5.59 0.67
N ALA A 86 -20.35 6.46 -0.09
CA ALA A 86 -21.72 6.26 -0.56
C ALA A 86 -21.83 5.54 -1.92
N ASN A 87 -20.73 4.95 -2.44
CA ASN A 87 -20.70 4.36 -3.79
C ASN A 87 -21.63 3.14 -3.97
N GLY A 88 -21.97 2.44 -2.87
CA GLY A 88 -22.97 1.35 -2.84
C GLY A 88 -22.61 0.08 -3.62
N THR A 89 -21.43 0.00 -4.23
CA THR A 89 -21.06 -1.08 -5.17
C THR A 89 -19.77 -1.79 -4.80
N TYR A 90 -18.74 -1.02 -4.44
CA TYR A 90 -17.39 -1.48 -4.15
C TYR A 90 -17.07 -1.31 -2.67
N LEU A 91 -16.23 -2.21 -2.16
CA LEU A 91 -15.68 -2.11 -0.82
C LEU A 91 -14.83 -0.84 -0.70
N VAL A 92 -14.74 -0.26 0.49
CA VAL A 92 -13.96 0.95 0.73
C VAL A 92 -12.82 0.65 1.69
N GLU A 93 -11.60 1.06 1.35
CA GLU A 93 -10.47 1.14 2.27
C GLU A 93 -10.49 2.49 2.96
N ALA A 94 -10.82 2.46 4.26
CA ALA A 94 -10.79 3.63 5.13
C ALA A 94 -9.35 3.87 5.60
N ASN A 95 -8.80 5.01 5.20
CA ASN A 95 -7.46 5.44 5.60
C ASN A 95 -7.44 6.53 6.67
N ASP A 96 -8.61 7.00 7.11
CA ASP A 96 -8.78 7.93 8.24
C ASP A 96 -10.06 7.62 9.03
N ILE A 97 -10.17 8.11 10.28
CA ILE A 97 -11.33 7.83 11.15
C ILE A 97 -12.63 8.49 10.63
N GLY A 98 -12.54 9.57 9.87
CA GLY A 98 -13.68 10.15 9.15
C GLY A 98 -14.27 9.18 8.13
N ALA A 99 -13.43 8.48 7.36
CA ALA A 99 -13.88 7.39 6.49
C ALA A 99 -14.53 6.24 7.27
N VAL A 100 -13.94 5.83 8.39
CA VAL A 100 -14.54 4.80 9.28
C VAL A 100 -15.92 5.25 9.74
N HIS A 101 -16.07 6.48 10.22
CA HIS A 101 -17.36 7.02 10.68
C HIS A 101 -18.43 7.07 9.57
N CYS A 102 -18.00 7.28 8.32
CA CYS A 102 -18.92 7.22 7.18
C CYS A 102 -19.48 5.82 6.95
N LEU A 103 -18.72 4.77 7.26
CA LEU A 103 -18.98 3.37 6.90
C LEU A 103 -19.53 2.53 8.06
N GLU A 104 -19.13 2.86 9.30
CA GLU A 104 -19.42 2.06 10.50
C GLU A 104 -20.91 1.73 10.65
N GLY A 105 -21.20 0.44 10.88
CA GLY A 105 -22.57 -0.07 11.02
C GLY A 105 -23.47 0.03 9.77
N LYS A 106 -22.98 0.56 8.64
CA LYS A 106 -23.74 0.72 7.39
C LYS A 106 -23.32 -0.28 6.34
N VAL A 107 -22.01 -0.37 6.06
CA VAL A 107 -21.43 -1.28 5.07
C VAL A 107 -20.08 -1.80 5.57
N PRO A 108 -19.67 -3.01 5.17
CA PRO A 108 -18.34 -3.50 5.49
C PRO A 108 -17.25 -2.62 4.88
N PHE A 109 -16.08 -2.55 5.52
CA PHE A 109 -14.94 -1.75 5.03
C PHE A 109 -13.59 -2.39 5.34
N VAL A 110 -12.55 -2.02 4.58
CA VAL A 110 -11.15 -2.38 4.89
C VAL A 110 -10.56 -1.30 5.79
N ALA A 111 -9.95 -1.68 6.92
CA ALA A 111 -9.11 -0.77 7.68
C ALA A 111 -7.74 -0.68 7.01
N GLY A 112 -7.46 0.43 6.34
CA GLY A 112 -6.18 0.65 5.67
C GLY A 112 -5.00 0.77 6.66
N PRO A 113 -3.74 0.67 6.19
CA PRO A 113 -2.57 0.64 7.06
C PRO A 113 -2.39 1.94 7.84
N HIS A 114 -2.96 3.04 7.36
CA HIS A 114 -2.86 4.37 7.96
C HIS A 114 -3.78 4.59 9.16
N LEU A 115 -4.69 3.65 9.46
CA LEU A 115 -5.44 3.66 10.72
C LEU A 115 -4.60 3.23 11.93
N ASN A 116 -3.36 2.76 11.70
CA ASN A 116 -2.37 2.52 12.76
C ASN A 116 -2.89 1.60 13.87
N ILE A 117 -3.46 0.46 13.49
CA ILE A 117 -3.98 -0.55 14.43
C ILE A 117 -2.80 -1.37 14.99
N TYR A 118 -2.16 -0.85 16.05
CA TYR A 118 -0.96 -1.44 16.66
C TYR A 118 -1.21 -2.42 17.80
N ASN A 119 -2.45 -2.59 18.24
CA ASN A 119 -2.77 -3.41 19.40
C ASN A 119 -4.11 -4.12 19.25
N LEU A 120 -4.24 -5.23 19.98
CA LEU A 120 -5.42 -6.07 19.94
C LEU A 120 -6.71 -5.37 20.37
N PRO A 121 -6.76 -4.58 21.47
CA PRO A 121 -7.96 -3.83 21.83
C PRO A 121 -8.49 -2.92 20.71
N THR A 122 -7.61 -2.19 20.02
CA THR A 122 -8.00 -1.36 18.87
C THR A 122 -8.54 -2.20 17.72
N LEU A 123 -7.90 -3.34 17.41
CA LEU A 123 -8.37 -4.24 16.35
C LEU A 123 -9.77 -4.80 16.67
N GLN A 124 -10.00 -5.25 17.90
CA GLN A 124 -11.30 -5.77 18.35
C GLN A 124 -12.39 -4.69 18.36
N TRP A 125 -12.04 -3.47 18.79
CA TRP A 125 -12.95 -2.33 18.71
C TRP A 125 -13.33 -2.01 17.25
N MET A 126 -12.35 -1.92 16.36
CA MET A 126 -12.60 -1.68 14.93
C MET A 126 -13.41 -2.81 14.30
N ALA A 127 -13.18 -4.08 14.71
CA ALA A 127 -13.95 -5.24 14.26
C ALA A 127 -15.44 -5.07 14.54
N ALA A 128 -15.79 -4.57 15.73
CA ALA A 128 -17.17 -4.30 16.12
C ALA A 128 -17.86 -3.20 15.28
N LEU A 129 -17.11 -2.39 14.53
CA LEU A 129 -17.65 -1.33 13.66
C LEU A 129 -18.06 -1.82 12.27
N GLY A 130 -17.78 -3.07 11.90
CA GLY A 130 -18.11 -3.65 10.59
C GLY A 130 -16.89 -3.89 9.69
N LEU A 131 -15.73 -4.17 10.30
CA LEU A 131 -14.48 -4.43 9.59
C LEU A 131 -14.57 -5.70 8.72
N HIS A 132 -14.23 -5.58 7.45
CA HIS A 132 -14.16 -6.70 6.50
C HIS A 132 -12.76 -7.33 6.42
N ARG A 133 -11.72 -6.50 6.53
CA ARG A 133 -10.30 -6.87 6.47
C ARG A 133 -9.48 -5.73 7.07
N TRP A 134 -8.41 -6.04 7.79
CA TRP A 134 -7.49 -5.03 8.28
C TRP A 134 -6.11 -5.20 7.65
N VAL A 135 -5.44 -4.08 7.44
CA VAL A 135 -4.06 -4.05 6.95
C VAL A 135 -3.16 -3.74 8.14
N MET A 136 -2.16 -4.60 8.32
CA MET A 136 -1.12 -4.41 9.32
C MET A 136 -0.40 -3.07 9.14
N PRO A 137 -0.09 -2.33 10.22
CA PRO A 137 0.76 -1.13 10.14
C PRO A 137 2.14 -1.46 9.57
N LEU A 138 2.71 -0.51 8.81
CA LEU A 138 3.94 -0.73 8.03
C LEU A 138 5.17 -0.99 8.92
N GLU A 139 5.19 -0.41 10.11
CA GLU A 139 6.30 -0.46 11.05
C GLU A 139 6.22 -1.63 12.05
N MET A 140 5.14 -2.41 12.00
CA MET A 140 4.96 -3.55 12.89
C MET A 140 5.84 -4.74 12.46
N GLY A 141 6.41 -5.46 13.43
CA GLY A 141 7.19 -6.67 13.18
C GLY A 141 6.36 -7.94 13.20
N ARG A 142 7.00 -9.06 12.82
CA ARG A 142 6.35 -10.39 12.76
C ARG A 142 5.91 -10.88 14.13
N ASP A 143 6.67 -10.58 15.18
CA ASP A 143 6.41 -11.05 16.53
C ASP A 143 5.20 -10.31 17.12
N GLU A 144 5.10 -9.00 16.90
CA GLU A 144 3.92 -8.21 17.24
C GLU A 144 2.68 -8.66 16.44
N LEU A 145 2.85 -8.92 15.14
CA LEU A 145 1.75 -9.46 14.32
C LEU A 145 1.26 -10.80 14.87
N ALA A 146 2.17 -11.71 15.24
CA ALA A 146 1.80 -13.01 15.81
C ALA A 146 0.98 -12.86 17.11
N LEU A 147 1.33 -11.88 17.97
CA LEU A 147 0.55 -11.56 19.16
C LEU A 147 -0.86 -11.07 18.84
N LEU A 148 -1.01 -10.21 17.82
CA LEU A 148 -2.32 -9.72 17.37
C LEU A 148 -3.16 -10.83 16.75
N LEU A 149 -2.56 -11.68 15.90
CA LEU A 149 -3.24 -12.79 15.25
C LEU A 149 -3.80 -13.80 16.27
N ALA A 150 -3.07 -14.06 17.37
CA ALA A 150 -3.54 -14.95 18.44
C ALA A 150 -4.83 -14.49 19.12
N GLY A 151 -5.09 -13.17 19.16
CA GLY A 151 -6.31 -12.59 19.71
C GLY A 151 -7.31 -12.06 18.68
N CYS A 152 -6.95 -12.12 17.39
CA CYS A 152 -7.72 -11.54 16.30
C CYS A 152 -9.12 -12.18 16.25
N PRO A 153 -10.20 -11.39 16.06
CA PRO A 153 -11.54 -11.92 15.89
C PRO A 153 -11.57 -13.02 14.81
N ALA A 154 -12.21 -14.14 15.13
CA ALA A 154 -12.23 -15.31 14.25
C ALA A 154 -12.80 -14.95 12.87
N GLY A 155 -12.06 -15.29 11.81
CA GLY A 155 -12.46 -15.04 10.44
C GLY A 155 -12.24 -13.62 9.94
N LEU A 156 -11.65 -12.72 10.73
CA LEU A 156 -11.22 -11.39 10.26
C LEU A 156 -9.92 -11.51 9.46
N PRO A 157 -9.95 -11.29 8.13
CA PRO A 157 -8.76 -11.43 7.29
C PRO A 157 -7.69 -10.39 7.64
N THR A 158 -6.45 -10.85 7.64
CA THR A 158 -5.27 -10.01 7.87
C THR A 158 -4.48 -9.81 6.59
N GLU A 159 -4.23 -8.56 6.24
CA GLU A 159 -3.43 -8.17 5.07
C GLU A 159 -2.09 -7.55 5.48
N VAL A 160 -1.01 -7.95 4.81
CA VAL A 160 0.35 -7.45 5.05
C VAL A 160 0.87 -6.72 3.81
N PHE A 161 1.40 -5.51 3.99
CA PHE A 161 2.15 -4.80 2.97
C PHE A 161 3.49 -5.51 2.74
N ALA A 162 3.62 -6.23 1.62
CA ALA A 162 4.74 -7.14 1.38
C ALA A 162 5.77 -6.60 0.38
N TYR A 163 5.39 -5.64 -0.47
CA TYR A 163 6.29 -5.08 -1.46
C TYR A 163 6.04 -3.59 -1.75
N GLY A 164 7.12 -2.82 -1.83
CA GLY A 164 7.11 -1.44 -2.34
C GLY A 164 7.74 -0.44 -1.39
N ARG A 165 7.80 0.84 -1.80
CA ARG A 165 8.21 1.92 -0.89
C ARG A 165 7.12 2.17 0.15
N MET A 166 7.46 2.06 1.43
CA MET A 166 6.52 2.18 2.54
C MET A 166 6.05 3.64 2.68
N PRO A 167 4.73 3.94 2.67
CA PRO A 167 4.21 5.28 2.91
C PRO A 167 4.25 5.65 4.41
N LEU A 168 5.38 6.21 4.84
CA LEU A 168 5.73 6.45 6.25
C LEU A 168 5.00 7.63 6.90
N ALA A 169 4.78 8.73 6.16
CA ALA A 169 4.15 9.92 6.74
C ALA A 169 3.45 10.79 5.71
N PHE A 170 2.48 11.58 6.20
CA PHE A 170 1.70 12.56 5.45
C PHE A 170 1.74 13.90 6.17
N SER A 171 1.68 14.99 5.40
CA SER A 171 1.78 16.35 5.94
C SER A 171 0.85 17.29 5.20
N ALA A 172 0.24 18.24 5.91
CA ALA A 172 -0.53 19.31 5.25
C ALA A 172 0.32 20.18 4.31
N ARG A 173 1.66 20.11 4.43
CA ARG A 173 2.61 20.77 3.53
C ARG A 173 3.09 19.77 2.46
N CYS A 174 3.08 20.21 1.21
CA CYS A 174 3.62 19.42 0.09
C CYS A 174 5.15 19.47 0.08
N PHE A 175 5.79 18.33 0.35
CA PHE A 175 7.25 18.19 0.36
C PHE A 175 7.85 18.38 -1.04
N THR A 176 7.23 17.82 -2.08
CA THR A 176 7.70 18.00 -3.47
C THR A 176 7.64 19.47 -3.89
N ALA A 177 6.53 20.17 -3.64
CA ALA A 177 6.42 21.60 -3.95
C ALA A 177 7.48 22.41 -3.20
N ARG A 178 7.66 22.13 -1.90
CA ARG A 178 8.68 22.79 -1.08
C ARG A 178 10.10 22.56 -1.60
N HIS A 179 10.40 21.34 -2.06
CA HIS A 179 11.68 20.98 -2.67
C HIS A 179 11.93 21.79 -3.95
N CYS A 180 10.91 21.91 -4.81
CA CYS A 180 10.97 22.72 -6.03
C CYS A 180 10.84 24.24 -5.79
N ASN A 181 10.84 24.69 -4.53
CA ASN A 181 10.63 26.09 -4.14
C ASN A 181 9.33 26.69 -4.69
N LEU A 182 8.26 25.89 -4.74
CA LEU A 182 6.92 26.27 -5.16
C LEU A 182 5.96 26.32 -3.96
N PRO A 183 4.96 27.22 -3.96
CA PRO A 183 3.86 27.14 -3.02
C PRO A 183 3.00 25.90 -3.31
N LYS A 184 2.38 25.31 -2.28
CA LYS A 184 1.50 24.13 -2.44
C LYS A 184 0.35 24.42 -3.41
N ASP A 185 -0.19 25.64 -3.37
CA ASP A 185 -1.35 25.99 -4.16
C ASP A 185 -1.09 26.13 -5.66
N ASP A 186 0.16 26.35 -6.03
CA ASP A 186 0.66 26.34 -7.40
C ASP A 186 1.88 25.40 -7.50
N CYS A 187 1.68 24.15 -7.07
CA CYS A 187 2.75 23.15 -7.07
C CYS A 187 3.17 22.69 -8.48
N GLN A 188 2.52 23.22 -9.52
CA GLN A 188 2.71 22.87 -10.94
C GLN A 188 2.65 21.36 -11.22
N PHE A 189 2.02 20.62 -10.31
CA PHE A 189 1.94 19.16 -10.32
C PHE A 189 3.29 18.45 -10.50
N LYS A 190 4.38 19.03 -9.96
CA LYS A 190 5.75 18.54 -10.13
C LYS A 190 5.98 17.07 -9.81
N CYS A 191 5.15 16.47 -8.94
CA CYS A 191 5.20 15.04 -8.70
C CYS A 191 4.96 14.17 -9.95
N ILE A 192 4.38 14.68 -11.05
CA ILE A 192 4.24 13.93 -12.31
C ILE A 192 5.58 13.63 -12.98
N GLU A 193 6.61 14.45 -12.72
CA GLU A 193 7.96 14.29 -13.27
C GLU A 193 8.75 13.18 -12.55
N HIS A 194 8.16 12.57 -11.52
CA HIS A 194 8.79 11.59 -10.65
C HIS A 194 7.88 10.36 -10.48
N PRO A 195 7.85 9.44 -11.46
CA PRO A 195 6.89 8.35 -11.49
C PRO A 195 7.06 7.35 -10.34
N ASP A 196 8.22 7.30 -9.66
CA ASP A 196 8.43 6.57 -8.41
C ASP A 196 8.77 7.48 -7.22
N GLY A 197 8.48 8.78 -7.33
CA GLY A 197 8.78 9.78 -6.32
C GLY A 197 10.19 10.36 -6.37
N LEU A 198 10.41 11.46 -5.65
CA LEU A 198 11.66 12.22 -5.66
C LEU A 198 12.58 11.77 -4.52
N LEU A 199 13.67 11.10 -4.84
CA LEU A 199 14.65 10.62 -3.86
C LEU A 199 15.40 11.79 -3.19
N MET A 200 15.39 11.80 -1.86
CA MET A 200 16.15 12.72 -1.02
C MET A 200 17.40 12.04 -0.48
N ARG A 201 18.52 12.78 -0.56
CA ARG A 201 19.79 12.38 0.03
C ARG A 201 20.16 13.28 1.21
N THR A 202 20.85 12.72 2.19
CA THR A 202 21.47 13.48 3.30
C THR A 202 22.60 14.37 2.79
N ARG A 203 23.19 15.19 3.67
CA ARG A 203 24.38 16.00 3.31
C ARG A 203 25.59 15.11 3.02
N GLU A 204 25.61 13.94 3.63
CA GLU A 204 26.57 12.86 3.45
C GLU A 204 26.24 11.98 2.22
N SER A 205 25.24 12.38 1.41
CA SER A 205 24.78 11.71 0.18
C SER A 205 24.12 10.34 0.37
N GLU A 206 23.72 10.00 1.59
CA GLU A 206 22.99 8.76 1.88
C GLU A 206 21.52 8.88 1.46
N GLU A 207 20.98 7.82 0.86
CA GLU A 207 19.53 7.70 0.60
C GLU A 207 18.76 7.78 1.93
N PHE A 208 17.80 8.71 2.02
CA PHE A 208 17.03 8.91 3.24
C PHE A 208 15.54 8.62 3.07
N LEU A 209 14.85 9.44 2.26
CA LEU A 209 13.41 9.36 2.04
C LEU A 209 13.07 9.65 0.59
N VAL A 210 11.88 9.26 0.17
CA VAL A 210 11.31 9.62 -1.13
C VAL A 210 10.14 10.57 -0.90
N LEU A 211 10.11 11.69 -1.62
CA LEU A 211 9.03 12.66 -1.58
C LEU A 211 8.00 12.36 -2.67
N ASN A 212 6.74 12.25 -2.26
CA ASN A 212 5.62 11.98 -3.15
C ASN A 212 4.46 12.95 -2.84
N GLY A 213 4.63 14.21 -3.23
CA GLY A 213 3.66 15.27 -2.92
C GLY A 213 3.66 15.58 -1.42
N ILE A 214 2.54 15.28 -0.76
CA ILE A 214 2.38 15.45 0.69
C ILE A 214 2.86 14.25 1.52
N GLN A 215 3.22 13.16 0.84
CA GLN A 215 3.66 11.91 1.46
C GLN A 215 5.19 11.81 1.42
N THR A 216 5.77 11.23 2.47
CA THR A 216 7.14 10.70 2.47
C THR A 216 7.12 9.19 2.54
N GLN A 217 7.99 8.57 1.77
CA GLN A 217 8.16 7.12 1.74
C GLN A 217 9.57 6.70 2.12
N SER A 218 9.75 5.41 2.44
CA SER A 218 11.07 4.81 2.54
C SER A 218 11.85 4.98 1.23
N ALA A 219 13.16 5.27 1.33
CA ALA A 219 14.00 5.31 0.14
C ALA A 219 14.19 3.91 -0.47
N ARG A 220 14.51 2.94 0.40
CA ARG A 220 14.60 1.53 0.08
C ARG A 220 13.22 0.91 -0.09
N VAL A 221 13.16 -0.18 -0.84
CA VAL A 221 11.92 -0.87 -1.16
C VAL A 221 11.74 -2.03 -0.18
N HIS A 222 10.62 -2.00 0.55
CA HIS A 222 10.26 -3.10 1.42
C HIS A 222 9.97 -4.35 0.58
N ASN A 223 10.53 -5.49 0.97
CA ASN A 223 10.35 -6.74 0.24
C ASN A 223 10.27 -7.93 1.20
N LEU A 224 9.11 -8.59 1.20
CA LEU A 224 8.81 -9.79 1.96
C LEU A 224 8.54 -11.02 1.08
N LEU A 225 8.99 -11.01 -0.19
CA LEU A 225 8.86 -12.19 -1.06
C LEU A 225 9.53 -13.44 -0.45
N PRO A 226 10.76 -13.38 0.10
CA PRO A 226 11.37 -14.52 0.78
C PRO A 226 10.54 -15.04 1.97
N GLU A 227 9.81 -14.16 2.64
CA GLU A 227 9.04 -14.43 3.86
C GLU A 227 7.62 -14.95 3.58
N LEU A 228 7.20 -15.10 2.31
CA LEU A 228 5.88 -15.64 1.95
C LEU A 228 5.54 -17.00 2.59
N PRO A 229 6.47 -17.97 2.71
CA PRO A 229 6.18 -19.21 3.43
C PRO A 229 5.87 -18.98 4.92
N ALA A 230 6.62 -18.09 5.57
CA ALA A 230 6.42 -17.75 6.98
C ALA A 230 5.10 -17.00 7.21
N LEU A 231 4.81 -16.00 6.37
CA LEU A 231 3.53 -15.26 6.36
C LEU A 231 2.34 -16.21 6.22
N ARG A 232 2.42 -17.17 5.30
CA ARG A 232 1.38 -18.20 5.12
C ARG A 232 1.23 -19.07 6.37
N ALA A 233 2.35 -19.53 6.95
CA ALA A 233 2.33 -20.38 8.14
C ALA A 233 1.76 -19.66 9.37
N MET A 234 1.99 -18.35 9.48
CA MET A 234 1.40 -17.49 10.51
C MET A 234 -0.11 -17.28 10.35
N GLY A 235 -0.68 -17.57 9.17
CA GLY A 235 -2.10 -17.36 8.89
C GLY A 235 -2.42 -16.00 8.26
N VAL A 236 -1.46 -15.35 7.60
CA VAL A 236 -1.74 -14.14 6.81
C VAL A 236 -2.61 -14.49 5.60
N ASP A 237 -3.70 -13.75 5.43
CA ASP A 237 -4.71 -14.01 4.40
C ASP A 237 -4.37 -13.35 3.07
N VAL A 238 -3.78 -12.15 3.10
CA VAL A 238 -3.50 -11.33 1.92
C VAL A 238 -2.11 -10.71 2.01
N VAL A 239 -1.34 -10.74 0.93
CA VAL A 239 -0.10 -9.98 0.79
C VAL A 239 -0.27 -8.91 -0.28
N ARG A 240 0.17 -7.69 0.02
CA ARG A 240 -0.04 -6.51 -0.81
C ARG A 240 1.25 -6.05 -1.48
N ILE A 241 1.17 -5.86 -2.80
CA ILE A 241 2.19 -5.19 -3.61
C ILE A 241 1.75 -3.74 -3.83
N SER A 242 2.62 -2.78 -3.55
CA SER A 242 2.45 -1.39 -4.02
C SER A 242 3.03 -1.26 -5.42
N PRO A 243 2.29 -0.67 -6.39
CA PRO A 243 2.80 -0.44 -7.73
C PRO A 243 4.07 0.44 -7.74
N GLN A 244 4.95 0.15 -8.69
CA GLN A 244 6.03 1.00 -9.18
C GLN A 244 5.85 1.22 -10.70
N SER A 245 6.50 2.24 -11.25
CA SER A 245 6.27 2.69 -12.63
C SER A 245 6.60 1.62 -13.68
N GLU A 246 7.64 0.83 -13.44
CA GLU A 246 8.09 -0.25 -14.33
C GLU A 246 8.02 -1.60 -13.63
N HIS A 247 7.93 -2.69 -14.39
CA HIS A 247 8.06 -4.08 -13.90
C HIS A 247 7.04 -4.58 -12.86
N THR A 248 6.07 -3.78 -12.42
CA THR A 248 5.04 -4.21 -11.43
C THR A 248 4.37 -5.54 -11.79
N LEU A 249 4.04 -5.76 -13.06
CA LEU A 249 3.40 -6.99 -13.52
C LEU A 249 4.32 -8.21 -13.35
N ARG A 250 5.62 -8.06 -13.63
CA ARG A 250 6.58 -9.15 -13.43
C ARG A 250 6.78 -9.44 -11.94
N ILE A 251 6.79 -8.41 -11.10
CA ILE A 251 6.86 -8.56 -9.65
C ILE A 251 5.62 -9.33 -9.13
N ILE A 252 4.43 -8.98 -9.61
CA ILE A 252 3.19 -9.72 -9.35
C ILE A 252 3.35 -11.21 -9.71
N ASP A 253 3.86 -11.52 -10.90
CA ASP A 253 4.07 -12.90 -11.33
C ASP A 253 5.03 -13.66 -10.42
N LEU A 254 6.13 -13.02 -9.98
CA LEU A 254 7.10 -13.63 -9.06
C LEU A 254 6.48 -13.95 -7.70
N PHE A 255 5.71 -13.02 -7.12
CA PHE A 255 4.96 -13.29 -5.89
C PHE A 255 3.98 -14.46 -6.09
N GLN A 256 3.24 -14.44 -7.21
CA GLN A 256 2.28 -15.49 -7.51
C GLN A 256 2.94 -16.86 -7.72
N ASP A 257 4.07 -16.91 -8.41
CA ASP A 257 4.83 -18.15 -8.66
C ASP A 257 5.30 -18.78 -7.35
N VAL A 258 5.82 -17.99 -6.41
CA VAL A 258 6.18 -18.47 -5.07
C VAL A 258 4.95 -18.92 -4.30
N MET A 259 3.87 -18.12 -4.33
CA MET A 259 2.62 -18.48 -3.65
C MET A 259 2.02 -19.79 -4.18
N GLN A 260 2.17 -20.09 -5.46
CA GLN A 260 1.65 -21.29 -6.09
C GLN A 260 2.66 -22.45 -6.11
N GLY A 261 3.84 -22.26 -5.52
CA GLY A 261 4.89 -23.28 -5.45
C GLY A 261 5.50 -23.63 -6.81
N ARG A 262 5.39 -22.73 -7.80
CA ARG A 262 6.01 -22.90 -9.13
C ARG A 262 7.49 -22.59 -9.14
N THR A 263 7.94 -21.76 -8.20
CA THR A 263 9.35 -21.41 -8.02
C THR A 263 9.68 -21.31 -6.54
N ASP A 264 10.96 -21.46 -6.22
CA ASP A 264 11.48 -21.24 -4.88
C ASP A 264 11.60 -19.73 -4.58
N ALA A 265 11.38 -19.36 -3.32
CA ALA A 265 11.39 -17.97 -2.89
C ALA A 265 12.76 -17.31 -3.09
N ALA A 266 13.87 -18.01 -2.87
CA ALA A 266 15.21 -17.45 -3.05
C ALA A 266 15.53 -17.21 -4.53
N LEU A 267 15.09 -18.11 -5.42
CA LEU A 267 15.26 -17.95 -6.87
C LEU A 267 14.44 -16.78 -7.40
N ALA A 268 13.16 -16.70 -7.05
CA ALA A 268 12.32 -15.56 -7.42
C ALA A 268 12.84 -14.23 -6.85
N ASN A 269 13.35 -14.24 -5.62
CA ASN A 269 13.93 -13.04 -5.01
C ASN A 269 15.16 -12.56 -5.79
N THR A 270 16.01 -13.47 -6.27
CA THR A 270 17.19 -13.12 -7.07
C THR A 270 16.81 -12.33 -8.33
N GLU A 271 15.73 -12.71 -9.00
CA GLU A 271 15.20 -11.96 -10.15
C GLU A 271 14.57 -10.64 -9.71
N LEU A 272 13.71 -10.68 -8.67
CA LEU A 272 12.99 -9.52 -8.17
C LEU A 272 13.93 -8.37 -7.78
N LEU A 273 15.08 -8.67 -7.17
CA LEU A 273 16.08 -7.67 -6.79
C LEU A 273 16.57 -6.81 -7.98
N GLY A 274 16.58 -7.37 -9.20
CA GLY A 274 16.95 -6.64 -10.43
C GLY A 274 15.83 -5.77 -11.00
N LEU A 275 14.59 -5.90 -10.50
CA LEU A 275 13.40 -5.17 -10.96
C LEU A 275 13.01 -4.01 -10.04
N MET A 276 13.59 -3.95 -8.84
CA MET A 276 13.26 -2.94 -7.83
C MET A 276 13.82 -1.57 -8.21
N VAL A 277 13.06 -0.51 -7.91
CA VAL A 277 13.48 0.88 -8.13
C VAL A 277 14.61 1.35 -7.22
N GLU A 278 14.90 0.61 -6.14
CA GLU A 278 16.01 0.85 -5.21
C GLU A 278 16.30 -0.44 -4.41
N LYS A 279 17.40 -0.45 -3.63
CA LYS A 279 17.80 -1.53 -2.73
C LYS A 279 16.65 -2.03 -1.82
N PRO A 280 16.66 -3.33 -1.48
CA PRO A 280 15.67 -3.91 -0.58
C PRO A 280 15.86 -3.48 0.88
N CYS A 281 14.78 -3.55 1.65
CA CYS A 281 14.81 -3.58 3.11
C CYS A 281 13.69 -4.46 3.67
N ASN A 282 13.90 -5.01 4.86
CA ASN A 282 12.89 -5.78 5.60
C ASN A 282 13.03 -5.58 7.13
N GLY A 283 13.79 -4.57 7.58
CA GLY A 283 14.14 -4.39 8.99
C GLY A 283 12.93 -4.39 9.94
N TYR A 284 11.85 -3.67 9.64
CA TYR A 284 10.67 -3.63 10.51
C TYR A 284 10.05 -5.01 10.75
N TRP A 285 10.01 -5.86 9.73
CA TRP A 285 9.49 -7.23 9.85
C TRP A 285 10.24 -8.04 10.93
N TYR A 286 11.53 -7.78 11.10
CA TYR A 286 12.40 -8.43 12.09
C TYR A 286 12.64 -7.57 13.35
N GLY A 287 11.85 -6.52 13.59
CA GLY A 287 12.01 -5.63 14.75
C GLY A 287 13.30 -4.80 14.73
N LYS A 288 13.89 -4.58 13.55
CA LYS A 288 15.07 -3.74 13.28
C LYS A 288 14.68 -2.42 12.63
N PRO A 289 15.58 -1.41 12.56
CA PRO A 289 15.33 -0.19 11.80
C PRO A 289 14.86 -0.47 10.37
N GLY A 290 13.78 0.17 9.92
CA GLY A 290 13.12 -0.16 8.64
C GLY A 290 13.96 0.01 7.37
N LEU A 291 15.11 0.67 7.45
CA LEU A 291 16.07 0.80 6.34
C LEU A 291 17.02 -0.40 6.22
N GLU A 292 17.10 -1.25 7.25
CA GLU A 292 17.99 -2.40 7.27
C GLU A 292 17.45 -3.54 6.41
N GLN A 293 18.39 -4.33 5.88
CA GLN A 293 18.13 -5.60 5.26
C GLN A 293 18.70 -6.67 6.19
N VAL A 294 17.82 -7.46 6.78
CA VAL A 294 18.13 -8.63 7.58
C VAL A 294 18.22 -9.84 6.66
N THR A 295 19.27 -10.64 6.84
CA THR A 295 19.48 -11.91 6.14
C THR A 295 19.35 -13.09 7.12
N GLU A 296 19.13 -14.31 6.63
CA GLU A 296 19.03 -15.52 7.48
C GLU A 296 20.25 -15.71 8.40
N LEU A 297 21.43 -15.20 8.02
CA LEU A 297 22.65 -15.24 8.84
C LEU A 297 22.56 -14.33 10.07
N ASP A 298 21.81 -13.23 9.98
CA ASP A 298 21.62 -12.28 11.09
C ASP A 298 20.61 -12.80 12.13
N GLU A 299 19.72 -13.73 11.75
CA GLU A 299 18.77 -14.37 12.65
C GLU A 299 19.41 -15.43 13.56
N CYS A 300 20.53 -16.04 13.14
CA CYS A 300 21.24 -17.07 13.91
C CYS A 300 22.27 -16.54 14.93
N GLY A 301 22.32 -15.23 15.18
CA GLY A 301 23.42 -14.61 15.93
C GLY A 301 23.08 -14.07 17.33
N VAL A 302 22.97 -14.96 18.34
CA VAL A 302 23.83 -14.98 19.55
C VAL A 302 23.82 -16.41 20.12
N LEU A 303 24.90 -17.16 19.90
CA LEU A 303 25.41 -18.14 20.86
C LEU A 303 26.77 -17.65 21.36
#